data_AF-A0A8C6YLG3-F1
#
_entry.id   AF-A0A8C6YLG3-F1
#
_cell.length_a   1.000
_cell.length_b   1.000
_cell.length_c   1.000
_cell.angle_alpha   90.00
_cell.angle_beta   90.00
_cell.angle_gamma   90.00
#
_symmetry.space_group_name_H-M   'P 1'
#
loop_
_entity.id
_entity.type
_entity.pdbx_description
1 polymer ?
#
loop_
_entity_poly.entity_id
_entity_poly.type
_entity_poly.pdbx_seq_one_letter_code
_entity_poly.pdbx_strand_id
1 'polypeptide(L)'
;YLYCQGLSTNFSNNNDFRALLQSLYATFKEFKMHEQIENECIIGLLQQRSRTVYNVHSDNKLSEMLSLFEKGLKNVKNEYEQLNYAKQLKERLEAFTRDFLPHMKEEEEVFQPMLMEYFTYEELKDIKKKVIAQHCSQKEAAEFRGLSKWNQAEELQKVFKYSVDEKADQEAEVTGHTANITNLPPEVMLTIFSYLNPQELCQCSQVSLEWSQLAKTGSLWKHLYPVRWARGDWYSGPAADLETEPDEEWVKNRKDESRAFQEWDEDADIDESGR
;
A
#
# COMPACT_ATOMS: atom_id res chain seq x y z
N TYR A 1 -0.25 4.21 -6.97
CA TYR A 1 0.49 3.02 -7.49
C TYR A 1 -0.39 2.02 -8.24
N LEU A 2 -1.74 2.07 -8.16
CA LEU A 2 -2.65 1.14 -8.85
C LEU A 2 -2.93 1.45 -10.34
N TYR A 3 -2.62 2.66 -10.83
CA TYR A 3 -2.96 3.09 -12.19
C TYR A 3 -2.14 2.40 -13.30
N CYS A 4 -0.89 2.03 -13.02
CA CYS A 4 0.03 1.50 -14.04
C CYS A 4 -0.19 0.01 -14.37
N GLN A 5 -0.85 -0.76 -13.50
CA GLN A 5 -1.08 -2.19 -13.74
C GLN A 5 -2.27 -2.44 -14.69
N GLY A 6 -3.23 -1.50 -14.76
CA GLY A 6 -4.42 -1.60 -15.63
C GLY A 6 -4.15 -1.37 -17.12
N LEU A 7 -3.03 -0.74 -17.49
CA LEU A 7 -2.65 -0.47 -18.88
C LEU A 7 -2.15 -1.72 -19.65
N SER A 8 -1.91 -2.83 -18.95
CA SER A 8 -1.54 -4.12 -19.56
C SER A 8 -2.73 -5.06 -19.75
N THR A 9 -3.97 -4.62 -19.50
CA THR A 9 -5.14 -5.47 -19.65
C THR A 9 -5.36 -5.80 -21.13
N ASN A 10 -5.44 -7.08 -21.46
CA ASN A 10 -5.80 -7.50 -22.81
C ASN A 10 -7.31 -7.37 -23.02
N PHE A 11 -7.75 -6.28 -23.62
CA PHE A 11 -9.17 -6.01 -23.88
C PHE A 11 -9.81 -6.93 -24.92
N SER A 12 -9.02 -7.67 -25.70
CA SER A 12 -9.52 -8.74 -26.58
C SER A 12 -9.83 -10.02 -25.82
N ASN A 13 -9.28 -10.20 -24.62
CA ASN A 13 -9.58 -11.34 -23.76
C ASN A 13 -10.78 -11.02 -22.85
N ASN A 14 -11.85 -11.82 -22.97
CA ASN A 14 -13.05 -11.60 -22.17
C ASN A 14 -12.83 -11.76 -20.66
N ASN A 15 -11.98 -12.70 -20.23
CA ASN A 15 -11.69 -12.89 -18.82
C ASN A 15 -10.94 -11.69 -18.24
N ASP A 16 -9.92 -11.20 -18.93
CA ASP A 16 -9.14 -10.04 -18.50
C ASP A 16 -10.00 -8.77 -18.47
N PHE A 17 -10.85 -8.58 -19.49
CA PHE A 17 -11.82 -7.48 -19.54
C PHE A 17 -12.77 -7.49 -18.32
N ARG A 18 -13.36 -8.65 -18.01
CA ARG A 18 -14.31 -8.78 -16.89
C ARG A 18 -13.60 -8.63 -15.55
N ALA A 19 -12.40 -9.20 -15.39
CA ALA A 19 -11.60 -9.08 -14.18
C ALA A 19 -11.24 -7.61 -13.90
N LEU A 20 -10.82 -6.86 -14.93
CA LEU A 20 -10.57 -5.42 -14.80
C LEU A 20 -11.83 -4.67 -14.37
N LEU A 21 -12.98 -4.91 -15.02
CA LEU A 21 -14.22 -4.21 -14.66
C LEU A 21 -14.70 -4.54 -13.25
N GLN A 22 -14.53 -5.78 -12.79
CA GLN A 22 -14.84 -6.18 -11.42
C GLN A 22 -13.91 -5.47 -10.41
N SER A 23 -12.61 -5.41 -10.71
CA SER A 23 -11.65 -4.68 -9.88
C SER A 23 -12.00 -3.19 -9.81
N LEU A 24 -12.26 -2.55 -10.95
CA LEU A 24 -12.66 -1.15 -11.01
C LEU A 24 -13.96 -0.90 -10.25
N TYR A 25 -14.94 -1.78 -10.39
CA TYR A 25 -16.21 -1.66 -9.66
C TYR A 25 -16.02 -1.77 -8.13
N ALA A 26 -15.15 -2.67 -7.66
CA ALA A 26 -14.82 -2.77 -6.24
C ALA A 26 -14.10 -1.51 -5.74
N THR A 27 -13.09 -1.02 -6.47
CA THR A 27 -12.37 0.21 -6.12
C THR A 27 -13.28 1.44 -6.06
N PHE A 28 -14.16 1.61 -7.05
CA PHE A 28 -15.07 2.76 -7.06
C PHE A 28 -16.19 2.66 -6.01
N LYS A 29 -16.53 1.44 -5.56
CA LYS A 29 -17.37 1.28 -4.36
C LYS A 29 -16.65 1.77 -3.11
N GLU A 30 -15.36 1.47 -2.98
CA GLU A 30 -14.53 1.97 -1.87
C GLU A 30 -14.42 3.49 -1.90
N PHE A 31 -14.19 4.10 -3.07
CA PHE A 31 -14.21 5.56 -3.20
C PHE A 31 -15.57 6.16 -2.84
N LYS A 32 -16.68 5.54 -3.29
CA LYS A 32 -18.01 6.02 -2.92
C LYS A 32 -18.26 5.95 -1.42
N MET A 33 -17.79 4.89 -0.77
CA MET A 33 -17.87 4.73 0.68
C MET A 33 -17.02 5.76 1.41
N HIS A 34 -15.80 6.03 0.93
CA HIS A 34 -14.91 7.06 1.47
C HIS A 34 -15.60 8.43 1.53
N GLU A 35 -16.16 8.88 0.41
CA GLU A 35 -16.90 10.14 0.34
C GLU A 35 -18.12 10.17 1.26
N GLN A 36 -18.79 9.03 1.47
CA GLN A 36 -19.91 8.92 2.41
C GLN A 36 -19.45 9.08 3.86
N ILE A 37 -18.35 8.40 4.23
CA ILE A 37 -17.76 8.49 5.56
C ILE A 37 -17.33 9.93 5.85
N GLU A 38 -16.71 10.60 4.89
CA GLU A 38 -16.27 11.99 5.05
C GLU A 38 -17.45 12.95 5.19
N ASN A 39 -18.47 12.80 4.36
CA ASN A 39 -19.70 13.58 4.47
C ASN A 39 -20.34 13.45 5.87
N GLU A 40 -20.45 12.22 6.38
CA GLU A 40 -21.09 11.94 7.66
C GLU A 40 -20.23 12.35 8.87
N CYS A 41 -18.94 12.02 8.86
CA CYS A 41 -18.07 12.16 10.03
C CYS A 41 -17.30 13.47 10.09
N ILE A 42 -17.05 14.12 8.96
CA ILE A 42 -16.15 15.28 8.86
C ILE A 42 -16.94 16.51 8.41
N ILE A 43 -17.51 16.45 7.22
CA ILE A 43 -18.02 17.64 6.52
C ILE A 43 -19.29 18.15 7.19
N GLY A 44 -20.22 17.28 7.59
CA GLY A 44 -21.41 17.70 8.33
C GLY A 44 -21.06 18.44 9.63
N LEU A 45 -20.04 17.97 10.36
CA LEU A 45 -19.57 18.62 11.59
C LEU A 45 -18.85 19.94 11.29
N LEU A 46 -17.99 19.95 10.28
CA LEU A 46 -17.22 21.14 9.90
C LEU A 46 -18.16 22.26 9.41
N GLN A 47 -19.17 21.92 8.60
CA GLN A 47 -20.20 22.84 8.14
C GLN A 47 -20.99 23.47 9.30
N GLN A 48 -21.35 22.67 10.31
CA GLN A 48 -22.08 23.15 11.48
C GLN A 48 -21.29 24.20 12.27
N ARG A 49 -19.95 24.08 12.31
CA ARG A 49 -19.07 24.97 13.08
C ARG A 49 -18.55 26.17 12.29
N SER A 50 -18.06 25.95 11.07
CA SER A 50 -17.41 26.99 10.28
C SER A 50 -18.41 27.93 9.59
N ARG A 51 -19.59 27.43 9.21
CA ARG A 51 -20.59 28.15 8.40
C ARG A 51 -20.04 28.75 7.09
N THR A 52 -18.88 28.27 6.63
CA THR A 52 -18.19 28.75 5.41
C THR A 52 -18.01 27.67 4.36
N VAL A 53 -18.26 26.40 4.70
CA VAL A 53 -18.22 25.28 3.77
C VAL A 53 -19.61 25.13 3.13
N TYR A 54 -19.74 25.53 1.88
CA TYR A 54 -21.02 25.48 1.14
C TYR A 54 -21.09 24.36 0.09
N ASN A 55 -19.94 23.79 -0.28
CA ASN A 55 -19.85 22.66 -1.18
C ASN A 55 -19.79 21.37 -0.34
N VAL A 56 -20.95 20.74 -0.15
CA VAL A 56 -21.02 19.35 0.35
C VAL A 56 -20.34 18.47 -0.70
N HIS A 57 -19.53 17.48 -0.29
CA HIS A 57 -18.83 16.61 -1.24
C HIS A 57 -19.84 16.01 -2.21
N SER A 58 -19.71 16.41 -3.48
CA SER A 58 -20.58 15.90 -4.52
C SER A 58 -20.28 14.41 -4.72
N ASP A 59 -21.21 13.63 -5.28
CA ASP A 59 -21.01 12.20 -5.61
C ASP A 59 -19.82 11.96 -6.57
N ASN A 60 -19.06 13.01 -6.97
CA ASN A 60 -17.82 12.98 -7.76
C ASN A 60 -17.92 12.12 -9.03
N LYS A 61 -19.14 11.99 -9.58
CA LYS A 61 -19.49 11.10 -10.70
C LYS A 61 -19.20 9.61 -10.41
N LEU A 62 -19.03 9.22 -9.15
CA LEU A 62 -18.80 7.82 -8.72
C LEU A 62 -19.98 6.93 -9.11
N SER A 63 -21.22 7.40 -8.93
CA SER A 63 -22.40 6.63 -9.38
C SER A 63 -22.43 6.46 -10.89
N GLU A 64 -21.98 7.47 -11.65
CA GLU A 64 -21.88 7.38 -13.11
C GLU A 64 -20.84 6.32 -13.53
N MET A 65 -19.66 6.33 -12.90
CA MET A 65 -18.59 5.37 -13.15
C MET A 65 -18.99 3.93 -12.77
N LEU A 66 -19.66 3.74 -11.63
CA LEU A 66 -20.22 2.44 -11.25
C LEU A 66 -21.25 1.94 -12.27
N SER A 67 -22.12 2.82 -12.76
CA SER A 67 -23.09 2.48 -13.81
C SER A 67 -22.42 2.11 -15.13
N LEU A 68 -21.31 2.77 -15.47
CA LEU A 68 -20.51 2.48 -16.65
C LEU A 68 -19.98 1.04 -16.55
N PHE A 69 -19.35 0.68 -15.44
CA PHE A 69 -18.78 -0.66 -15.24
C PHE A 69 -19.87 -1.76 -15.25
N GLU A 70 -21.02 -1.52 -14.62
CA GLU A 70 -22.15 -2.46 -14.68
C GLU A 70 -22.65 -2.67 -16.10
N LYS A 71 -22.75 -1.61 -16.91
CA LYS A 71 -23.10 -1.72 -18.32
C LYS A 71 -22.07 -2.55 -19.08
N GLY A 72 -20.78 -2.36 -18.81
CA GLY A 72 -19.70 -3.17 -19.38
C GLY A 72 -19.84 -4.66 -19.03
N LEU A 73 -20.11 -4.96 -17.76
CA LEU A 73 -20.27 -6.34 -17.27
C LEU A 73 -21.54 -7.05 -17.77
N LYS A 74 -22.62 -6.31 -18.04
CA LYS A 74 -23.92 -6.87 -18.46
C LYS A 74 -24.11 -6.91 -19.98
N ASN A 75 -23.65 -5.89 -20.70
CA ASN A 75 -24.10 -5.63 -22.06
C ASN A 75 -23.06 -5.95 -23.15
N VAL A 76 -21.76 -6.00 -22.80
CA VAL A 76 -20.68 -6.26 -23.76
C VAL A 76 -20.50 -7.78 -23.95
N LYS A 77 -20.63 -8.26 -25.18
CA LYS A 77 -20.69 -9.71 -25.50
C LYS A 77 -19.58 -10.21 -26.40
N ASN A 78 -19.01 -9.36 -27.24
CA ASN A 78 -18.00 -9.76 -28.23
C ASN A 78 -16.76 -8.83 -28.20
N GLU A 79 -15.68 -9.28 -28.84
CA GLU A 79 -14.39 -8.57 -28.87
C GLU A 79 -14.50 -7.15 -29.43
N TYR A 80 -15.27 -6.96 -30.51
CA TYR A 80 -15.43 -5.64 -31.11
C TYR A 80 -16.10 -4.65 -30.14
N GLU A 81 -17.14 -5.09 -29.44
CA GLU A 81 -17.79 -4.30 -28.39
C GLU A 81 -16.86 -4.02 -27.21
N GLN A 82 -16.00 -4.98 -26.82
CA GLN A 82 -15.01 -4.80 -25.76
C GLN A 82 -14.00 -3.71 -26.09
N LEU A 83 -13.43 -3.74 -27.29
CA LEU A 83 -12.46 -2.75 -27.74
C LEU A 83 -13.08 -1.36 -27.82
N ASN A 84 -14.31 -1.25 -28.33
CA ASN A 84 -15.02 0.03 -28.38
C ASN A 84 -15.38 0.54 -26.97
N TYR A 85 -15.79 -0.35 -26.07
CA TYR A 85 -16.06 -0.01 -24.68
C TYR A 85 -14.77 0.42 -23.97
N ALA A 86 -13.64 -0.25 -24.22
CA ALA A 86 -12.35 0.06 -23.62
C ALA A 86 -11.89 1.50 -23.91
N LYS A 87 -12.13 1.99 -25.14
CA LYS A 87 -11.85 3.38 -25.50
C LYS A 87 -12.64 4.36 -24.64
N GLN A 88 -13.94 4.15 -24.51
CA GLN A 88 -14.81 4.99 -23.66
C GLN A 88 -14.42 4.88 -22.19
N LEU A 89 -14.15 3.67 -21.70
CA LEU A 89 -13.71 3.41 -20.33
C LEU A 89 -12.45 4.22 -19.99
N LYS A 90 -11.47 4.21 -20.88
CA LYS A 90 -10.21 4.95 -20.70
C LYS A 90 -10.45 6.46 -20.64
N GLU A 91 -11.20 7.01 -21.60
CA GLU A 91 -11.52 8.45 -21.62
C GLU A 91 -12.27 8.87 -20.35
N ARG A 92 -13.20 8.04 -19.86
CA ARG A 92 -13.96 8.32 -18.63
C ARG A 92 -13.11 8.21 -17.36
N LEU A 93 -12.23 7.21 -17.27
CA LEU A 93 -11.30 7.07 -16.14
C LEU A 93 -10.30 8.23 -16.07
N GLU A 94 -9.77 8.65 -17.22
CA GLU A 94 -8.86 9.80 -17.29
C GLU A 94 -9.59 11.08 -16.88
N ALA A 95 -10.82 11.30 -17.35
CA ALA A 95 -11.63 12.45 -16.95
C ALA A 95 -11.93 12.43 -15.45
N PHE A 96 -12.33 11.28 -14.89
CA PHE A 96 -12.56 11.14 -13.46
C PHE A 96 -11.30 11.45 -12.65
N THR A 97 -10.16 10.90 -13.03
CA THR A 97 -8.90 11.07 -12.29
C THR A 97 -8.42 12.52 -12.28
N ARG A 98 -8.66 13.27 -13.37
CA ARG A 98 -8.34 14.70 -13.44
C ARG A 98 -9.15 15.54 -12.44
N ASP A 99 -10.39 15.15 -12.14
CA ASP A 99 -11.26 15.85 -11.21
C ASP A 99 -11.02 15.36 -9.76
N PHE A 100 -10.79 14.04 -9.58
CA PHE A 100 -10.71 13.40 -8.27
C PHE A 100 -9.40 13.68 -7.50
N LEU A 101 -8.26 13.77 -8.18
CA LEU A 101 -6.99 14.04 -7.49
C LEU A 101 -6.92 15.47 -6.90
N PRO A 102 -7.33 16.53 -7.61
CA PRO A 102 -7.44 17.86 -7.02
C PRO A 102 -8.44 17.93 -5.87
N HIS A 103 -9.55 17.18 -5.95
CA HIS A 103 -10.54 17.07 -4.87
C HIS A 103 -9.90 16.51 -3.59
N MET A 104 -9.22 15.36 -3.65
CA MET A 104 -8.50 14.81 -2.48
C MET A 104 -7.43 15.78 -1.94
N LYS A 105 -6.75 16.51 -2.84
CA LYS A 105 -5.75 17.50 -2.46
C LYS A 105 -6.37 18.69 -1.71
N GLU A 106 -7.54 19.14 -2.11
CA GLU A 106 -8.29 20.20 -1.42
C GLU A 106 -8.66 19.78 0.01
N GLU A 107 -9.06 18.53 0.22
CA GLU A 107 -9.34 18.01 1.57
C GLU A 107 -8.11 18.10 2.49
N GLU A 108 -6.95 17.70 1.99
CA GLU A 108 -5.68 17.74 2.73
C GLU A 108 -5.16 19.16 2.97
N GLU A 109 -5.26 20.05 1.98
CA GLU A 109 -4.66 21.39 2.05
C GLU A 109 -5.61 22.47 2.61
N VAL A 110 -6.93 22.23 2.57
CA VAL A 110 -7.95 23.21 3.01
C VAL A 110 -8.73 22.68 4.21
N PHE A 111 -9.34 21.50 4.09
CA PHE A 111 -10.21 21.00 5.17
C PHE A 111 -9.43 20.54 6.40
N GLN A 112 -8.26 19.93 6.23
CA GLN A 112 -7.43 19.52 7.37
C GLN A 112 -6.99 20.72 8.25
N PRO A 113 -6.48 21.85 7.70
CA PRO A 113 -6.26 23.06 8.51
C PRO A 113 -7.53 23.61 9.15
N MET A 114 -8.67 23.62 8.44
CA MET A 114 -9.93 24.09 9.02
C MET A 114 -10.39 23.20 10.19
N LEU A 115 -10.21 21.88 10.09
CA LEU A 115 -10.49 20.96 11.19
C LEU A 115 -9.66 21.30 12.42
N MET A 116 -8.38 21.66 12.25
CA MET A 116 -7.50 22.11 13.34
C MET A 116 -7.92 23.46 13.93
N GLU A 117 -8.59 24.31 13.17
CA GLU A 117 -9.09 25.62 13.63
C GLU A 117 -10.40 25.51 14.42
N TYR A 118 -11.34 24.67 13.97
CA TYR A 118 -12.70 24.59 14.52
C TYR A 118 -12.94 23.46 15.54
N PHE A 119 -11.96 22.57 15.74
CA PHE A 119 -12.07 21.44 16.66
C PHE A 119 -10.86 21.35 17.59
N THR A 120 -11.11 20.90 18.81
CA THR A 120 -10.04 20.59 19.75
C THR A 120 -9.31 19.31 19.35
N TYR A 121 -8.09 19.14 19.85
CA TYR A 121 -7.29 17.94 19.58
C TYR A 121 -8.01 16.64 19.97
N GLU A 122 -8.71 16.61 21.11
CA GLU A 122 -9.44 15.42 21.55
C GLU A 122 -10.66 15.12 20.65
N GLU A 123 -11.38 16.16 20.20
CA GLU A 123 -12.47 15.98 19.24
C GLU A 123 -11.96 15.42 17.90
N LEU A 124 -10.84 15.92 17.40
CA LEU A 124 -10.22 15.42 16.17
C LEU A 124 -9.75 13.97 16.31
N LYS A 125 -9.23 13.60 17.47
CA LYS A 125 -8.86 12.22 17.78
C LYS A 125 -10.08 11.30 17.75
N ASP A 126 -11.21 11.75 18.27
CA ASP A 126 -12.45 10.97 18.26
C ASP A 126 -13.08 10.90 16.86
N ILE A 127 -13.03 11.98 16.08
CA ILE A 127 -13.42 11.98 14.66
C ILE A 127 -12.55 10.98 13.90
N LYS A 128 -11.22 11.03 14.06
CA LYS A 128 -10.29 10.09 13.43
C LYS A 128 -10.60 8.64 13.79
N LYS A 129 -10.87 8.32 15.06
CA LYS A 129 -11.26 6.96 15.48
C LYS A 129 -12.51 6.49 14.75
N LYS A 130 -13.53 7.34 14.60
CA LYS A 130 -14.77 7.01 13.90
C LYS A 130 -14.53 6.76 12.40
N VAL A 131 -13.79 7.63 11.74
CA VAL A 131 -13.44 7.50 10.32
C VAL A 131 -12.68 6.18 10.07
N ILE A 132 -11.65 5.90 10.87
CA ILE A 132 -10.87 4.66 10.75
C ILE A 132 -11.73 3.43 11.01
N ALA A 133 -12.59 3.46 12.04
CA ALA A 133 -13.48 2.35 12.34
C ALA A 133 -14.45 2.05 11.17
N GLN A 134 -15.00 3.07 10.52
CA GLN A 134 -15.91 2.88 9.38
C GLN A 134 -15.17 2.33 8.15
N HIS A 135 -13.97 2.84 7.84
CA HIS A 135 -13.15 2.31 6.74
C HIS A 135 -12.70 0.86 6.98
N CYS A 136 -12.34 0.50 8.22
CA CYS A 136 -11.86 -0.85 8.55
C CYS A 136 -13.01 -1.88 8.70
N SER A 137 -14.12 -1.52 9.35
CA SER A 137 -15.23 -2.46 9.62
C SER A 137 -15.89 -2.99 8.35
N GLN A 138 -15.87 -2.22 7.26
CA GLN A 138 -16.43 -2.67 5.97
C GLN A 138 -15.41 -3.38 5.07
N LYS A 139 -14.11 -3.15 5.27
CA LYS A 139 -13.05 -3.99 4.69
C LYS A 139 -13.11 -5.39 5.28
N GLU A 140 -13.35 -5.47 6.59
CA GLU A 140 -13.60 -6.73 7.30
C GLU A 140 -14.86 -7.43 6.80
N ALA A 141 -15.97 -6.76 6.45
CA ALA A 141 -17.17 -7.43 5.94
C ALA A 141 -16.96 -8.22 4.61
N ALA A 142 -15.98 -7.83 3.79
CA ALA A 142 -15.58 -8.56 2.58
C ALA A 142 -14.58 -9.70 2.87
N GLU A 143 -13.80 -9.60 3.96
CA GLU A 143 -12.76 -10.55 4.37
C GLU A 143 -13.20 -11.47 5.55
N PHE A 144 -14.37 -11.24 6.15
CA PHE A 144 -14.79 -11.77 7.47
C PHE A 144 -15.02 -13.28 7.54
N ARG A 145 -14.96 -13.98 6.39
CA ARG A 145 -15.02 -15.45 6.41
C ARG A 145 -13.69 -16.07 6.90
N GLY A 146 -12.60 -15.30 6.98
CA GLY A 146 -11.29 -15.75 7.45
C GLY A 146 -10.92 -15.34 8.89
N LEU A 147 -11.34 -14.16 9.35
CA LEU A 147 -10.91 -13.56 10.63
C LEU A 147 -11.62 -14.11 11.88
N SER A 148 -12.83 -14.63 11.75
CA SER A 148 -13.56 -15.27 12.87
C SER A 148 -12.83 -16.49 13.47
N LYS A 149 -11.83 -17.04 12.77
CA LYS A 149 -10.95 -18.10 13.29
C LYS A 149 -9.84 -17.60 14.20
N TRP A 150 -9.42 -16.33 14.10
CA TRP A 150 -8.31 -15.77 14.88
C TRP A 150 -8.74 -15.46 16.32
N ASN A 151 -9.95 -14.94 16.53
CA ASN A 151 -10.48 -14.69 17.88
C ASN A 151 -10.67 -15.99 18.67
N GLN A 152 -10.95 -17.10 17.99
CA GLN A 152 -11.08 -18.42 18.62
C GLN A 152 -9.70 -19.02 19.01
N ALA A 153 -8.63 -18.68 18.27
CA ALA A 153 -7.27 -19.11 18.59
C ALA A 153 -6.66 -18.32 19.76
N GLU A 154 -6.96 -17.02 19.89
CA GLU A 154 -6.55 -16.21 21.04
C GLU A 154 -7.24 -16.64 22.35
N GLU A 155 -8.53 -17.03 22.30
CA GLU A 155 -9.21 -17.60 23.46
C GLU A 155 -8.62 -18.95 23.88
N LEU A 156 -8.24 -19.81 22.93
CA LEU A 156 -7.55 -21.07 23.24
C LEU A 156 -6.15 -20.84 23.83
N GLN A 157 -5.40 -19.84 23.34
CA GLN A 157 -4.09 -19.50 23.94
C GLN A 157 -4.21 -18.89 25.34
N LYS A 158 -5.29 -18.14 25.63
CA LYS A 158 -5.58 -17.67 26.99
C LYS A 158 -5.96 -18.81 27.94
N VAL A 159 -6.69 -19.83 27.47
CA VAL A 159 -7.01 -21.02 28.26
C VAL A 159 -5.76 -21.88 28.53
N PHE A 160 -4.86 -22.01 27.55
CA PHE A 160 -3.60 -22.75 27.72
C PHE A 160 -2.60 -22.09 28.68
N LYS A 161 -2.60 -20.75 28.80
CA LYS A 161 -1.65 -20.02 29.66
C LYS A 161 -1.99 -20.06 31.16
N TYR A 162 -3.20 -20.51 31.53
CA TYR A 162 -3.63 -20.68 32.93
C TYR A 162 -3.73 -22.13 33.41
N SER A 163 -3.28 -23.10 32.60
CA SER A 163 -3.29 -24.53 32.96
C SER A 163 -1.89 -25.14 32.89
N VAL A 164 -0.97 -24.64 33.72
CA VAL A 164 0.26 -25.34 34.05
C VAL A 164 0.27 -25.63 35.55
N ASP A 165 -0.46 -26.68 35.94
CA ASP A 165 0.09 -27.69 36.84
C ASP A 165 -0.62 -29.04 36.61
N GLU A 166 0.14 -30.12 36.78
CA GLU A 166 -0.20 -31.54 36.66
C GLU A 166 -0.23 -32.24 35.28
N LYS A 167 0.96 -32.75 34.94
CA LYS A 167 1.30 -34.16 34.63
C LYS A 167 0.82 -34.85 33.32
N ALA A 168 1.88 -35.39 32.69
CA ALA A 168 2.07 -36.76 32.17
C ALA A 168 1.63 -37.11 30.73
N ASP A 169 2.64 -37.51 29.97
CA ASP A 169 2.72 -38.52 28.90
C ASP A 169 1.42 -38.94 28.21
N GLN A 170 1.34 -38.60 26.92
CA GLN A 170 0.85 -39.52 25.90
C GLN A 170 1.32 -39.08 24.50
N GLU A 171 2.16 -39.94 23.91
CA GLU A 171 2.50 -39.93 22.50
C GLU A 171 1.22 -40.17 21.68
N ALA A 172 0.87 -39.21 20.83
CA ALA A 172 -0.16 -39.38 19.82
C ALA A 172 0.39 -38.88 18.47
N GLU A 173 0.51 -39.82 17.54
CA GLU A 173 0.88 -39.61 16.14
C GLU A 173 -0.01 -38.54 15.50
N VAL A 174 0.58 -37.38 15.16
CA VAL A 174 -0.05 -36.38 14.32
C VAL A 174 0.59 -36.46 12.94
N THR A 175 -0.15 -37.03 11.99
CA THR A 175 0.08 -36.85 10.55
C THR A 175 -0.09 -35.37 10.19
N GLY A 176 0.94 -34.58 10.47
CA GLY A 176 0.99 -33.17 10.17
C GLY A 176 1.21 -32.96 8.69
N HIS A 177 0.23 -32.37 8.01
CA HIS A 177 0.49 -31.63 6.78
C HIS A 177 1.48 -30.51 7.15
N THR A 178 2.76 -30.68 6.81
CA THR A 178 3.76 -29.63 6.98
C THR A 178 3.43 -28.52 5.99
N ALA A 179 2.63 -27.55 6.43
CA ALA A 179 2.44 -26.31 5.69
C ALA A 179 3.82 -25.64 5.57
N ASN A 180 4.40 -25.69 4.37
CA ASN A 180 5.68 -25.07 4.11
C ASN A 180 5.50 -23.55 4.22
N ILE A 181 6.47 -22.86 4.80
CA ILE A 181 6.45 -21.41 4.97
C ILE A 181 6.22 -20.70 3.62
N THR A 182 6.66 -21.28 2.50
CA THR A 182 6.41 -20.78 1.14
C THR A 182 4.93 -20.71 0.74
N ASN A 183 4.03 -21.38 1.46
CA ASN A 183 2.59 -21.36 1.18
C ASN A 183 1.85 -20.24 1.91
N LEU A 184 2.56 -19.39 2.67
CA LEU A 184 1.96 -18.24 3.32
C LEU A 184 1.57 -17.17 2.29
N PRO A 185 0.43 -16.49 2.47
CA PRO A 185 0.07 -15.35 1.62
C PRO A 185 1.15 -14.27 1.61
N PRO A 186 1.36 -13.57 0.47
CA PRO A 186 2.35 -12.50 0.33
C PRO A 186 2.26 -11.42 1.41
N GLU A 187 1.06 -11.09 1.88
CA GLU A 187 0.81 -10.05 2.90
C GLU A 187 1.36 -10.46 4.27
N VAL A 188 1.22 -11.74 4.61
CA VAL A 188 1.75 -12.30 5.87
C VAL A 188 3.27 -12.35 5.80
N MET A 189 3.82 -12.75 4.65
CA MET A 189 5.26 -12.70 4.41
C MET A 189 5.84 -11.30 4.52
N LEU A 190 5.18 -10.29 3.94
CA LEU A 190 5.61 -8.90 4.04
C LEU A 190 5.57 -8.39 5.48
N THR A 191 4.59 -8.84 6.26
CA THR A 191 4.50 -8.51 7.68
C THR A 191 5.68 -9.13 8.45
N ILE A 192 6.01 -10.40 8.20
CA ILE A 192 7.19 -11.06 8.78
C ILE A 192 8.48 -10.32 8.38
N PHE A 193 8.62 -10.00 7.10
CA PHE A 193 9.79 -9.29 6.57
C PHE A 193 9.93 -7.88 7.13
N SER A 194 8.84 -7.24 7.56
CA SER A 194 8.90 -5.90 8.18
C SER A 194 9.64 -5.88 9.52
N TYR A 195 9.83 -7.03 10.16
CA TYR A 195 10.62 -7.16 11.39
C TYR A 195 12.10 -7.47 11.14
N LEU A 196 12.49 -7.71 9.89
CA LEU A 196 13.86 -8.04 9.51
C LEU A 196 14.69 -6.79 9.23
N ASN A 197 15.98 -6.86 9.56
CA ASN A 197 16.92 -5.81 9.20
C ASN A 197 17.32 -5.92 7.71
N PRO A 198 17.93 -4.87 7.13
CA PRO A 198 18.39 -4.84 5.74
C PRO A 198 19.28 -6.03 5.33
N GLN A 199 20.15 -6.50 6.22
CA GLN A 199 21.02 -7.64 5.94
C GLN A 199 20.22 -8.94 5.84
N GLU A 200 19.31 -9.17 6.78
CA GLU A 200 18.42 -10.33 6.81
C GLU A 200 17.46 -10.34 5.62
N LEU A 201 16.97 -9.19 5.19
CA LEU A 201 16.17 -9.05 3.97
C LEU A 201 16.97 -9.45 2.71
N CYS A 202 18.22 -9.02 2.62
CA CYS A 202 19.12 -9.45 1.55
C CYS A 202 19.36 -10.97 1.56
N GLN A 203 19.45 -11.59 2.73
CA GLN A 203 19.56 -13.05 2.85
C GLN A 203 18.26 -13.75 2.43
N CYS A 204 17.10 -13.24 2.84
CA CYS A 204 15.80 -13.76 2.43
C CYS A 204 15.63 -13.73 0.91
N SER A 205 16.19 -12.71 0.24
CA SER A 205 16.15 -12.63 -1.22
C SER A 205 16.88 -13.76 -1.96
N GLN A 206 17.74 -14.52 -1.27
CA GLN A 206 18.49 -15.63 -1.85
C GLN A 206 17.76 -16.98 -1.74
N VAL A 207 16.65 -17.04 -1.00
CA VAL A 207 15.94 -18.29 -0.71
C VAL A 207 15.12 -18.79 -1.91
N SER A 208 14.37 -17.90 -2.56
CA SER A 208 13.54 -18.21 -3.72
C SER A 208 13.23 -16.96 -4.54
N LEU A 209 12.72 -17.15 -5.77
CA LEU A 209 12.30 -16.04 -6.62
C LEU A 209 11.18 -15.21 -5.97
N GLU A 210 10.21 -15.87 -5.33
CA GLU A 210 9.09 -15.24 -4.63
C GLU A 210 9.60 -14.41 -3.44
N TRP A 211 10.50 -14.97 -2.62
CA TRP A 211 11.09 -14.25 -1.49
C TRP A 211 11.97 -13.09 -1.95
N SER A 212 12.68 -13.22 -3.07
CA SER A 212 13.40 -12.12 -3.70
C SER A 212 12.47 -10.97 -4.07
N GLN A 213 11.31 -11.26 -4.67
CA GLN A 213 10.35 -10.23 -5.04
C GLN A 213 9.79 -9.52 -3.80
N LEU A 214 9.42 -10.28 -2.77
CA LEU A 214 8.87 -9.73 -1.54
C LEU A 214 9.90 -8.94 -0.73
N ALA A 215 11.12 -9.45 -0.56
CA ALA A 215 12.17 -8.79 0.19
C ALA A 215 12.62 -7.46 -0.43
N LYS A 216 12.44 -7.29 -1.75
CA LYS A 216 12.76 -6.05 -2.48
C LYS A 216 11.59 -5.05 -2.54
N THR A 217 10.48 -5.35 -1.87
CA THR A 217 9.31 -4.46 -1.86
C THR A 217 9.64 -3.15 -1.17
N GLY A 218 9.40 -2.02 -1.82
CA GLY A 218 9.78 -0.68 -1.31
C GLY A 218 9.19 -0.31 0.05
N SER A 219 8.09 -0.95 0.48
CA SER A 219 7.52 -0.76 1.81
C SER A 219 8.42 -1.23 2.96
N LEU A 220 9.38 -2.13 2.68
CA LEU A 220 10.37 -2.63 3.65
C LEU A 220 11.61 -1.72 3.75
N TRP A 221 11.84 -0.87 2.74
CA TRP A 221 13.04 -0.06 2.57
C TRP A 221 12.75 1.44 2.73
N LYS A 222 11.99 1.80 3.78
CA LYS A 222 11.56 3.19 4.01
C LYS A 222 12.71 4.13 4.39
N HIS A 223 13.75 3.60 5.04
CA HIS A 223 14.91 4.36 5.48
C HIS A 223 16.19 3.63 5.03
N LEU A 224 17.03 4.32 4.28
CA LEU A 224 18.30 3.78 3.75
C LEU A 224 19.47 4.49 4.43
N TYR A 225 20.38 3.72 5.04
CA TYR A 225 21.56 4.28 5.71
C TYR A 225 22.86 3.63 5.20
N PRO A 226 23.27 3.85 3.93
CA PRO A 226 24.42 3.14 3.33
C PRO A 226 25.72 3.27 4.14
N VAL A 227 25.98 4.42 4.75
CA VAL A 227 27.19 4.64 5.58
C VAL A 227 27.16 3.82 6.87
N ARG A 228 26.01 3.72 7.54
CA ARG A 228 25.85 2.90 8.76
C ARG A 228 25.94 1.42 8.44
N TRP A 229 25.29 1.00 7.36
CA TRP A 229 25.31 -0.37 6.88
C TRP A 229 26.73 -0.83 6.52
N ALA A 230 27.53 0.03 5.87
CA ALA A 230 28.93 -0.25 5.58
C ALA A 230 29.80 -0.40 6.85
N ARG A 231 29.38 0.20 7.96
CA ARG A 231 30.01 0.07 9.29
C ARG A 231 29.47 -1.11 10.10
N GLY A 232 28.57 -1.92 9.53
CA GLY A 232 27.96 -3.08 10.17
C GLY A 232 26.74 -2.76 11.05
N ASP A 233 26.28 -1.50 11.05
CA ASP A 233 25.07 -1.08 11.76
C ASP A 233 23.87 -1.11 10.80
N TRP A 234 23.08 -2.19 10.87
CA TRP A 234 21.95 -2.47 9.98
C TRP A 234 20.62 -1.83 10.44
N TYR A 235 20.68 -0.66 11.03
CA TYR A 235 19.46 0.06 11.42
C TYR A 235 18.60 0.43 10.19
N SER A 236 17.28 0.26 10.33
CA SER A 236 16.28 0.55 9.28
C SER A 236 15.09 1.39 9.80
N GLY A 237 15.14 1.86 11.04
CA GLY A 237 14.11 2.71 11.63
C GLY A 237 14.21 4.19 11.23
N PRO A 238 13.28 5.04 11.69
CA PRO A 238 13.35 6.49 11.47
C PRO A 238 14.64 7.09 11.99
N ALA A 239 15.08 8.22 11.41
CA ALA A 239 16.23 8.93 11.94
C ALA A 239 15.95 9.35 13.38
N ALA A 240 16.55 8.65 14.35
CA ALA A 240 16.74 9.23 15.68
C ALA A 240 17.68 10.44 15.52
N ASP A 241 17.51 11.48 16.34
CA ASP A 241 18.24 12.77 16.35
C ASP A 241 19.76 12.67 16.62
N LEU A 242 20.40 11.58 16.19
CA LEU A 242 21.84 11.40 16.16
C LEU A 242 22.28 11.48 14.70
N GLU A 243 22.25 12.70 14.15
CA GLU A 243 23.14 13.07 13.06
C GLU A 243 24.58 12.89 13.56
N THR A 244 25.08 11.65 13.47
CA THR A 244 26.50 11.41 13.65
C THR A 244 27.12 11.86 12.34
N GLU A 245 27.60 13.12 12.33
CA GLU A 245 28.44 13.61 11.24
C GLU A 245 29.51 12.56 10.91
N PRO A 246 29.83 12.35 9.62
CA PRO A 246 30.83 11.37 9.23
C PRO A 246 32.15 11.72 9.92
N ASP A 247 32.64 10.80 10.76
CA ASP A 247 33.90 11.00 11.47
C ASP A 247 35.06 11.28 10.49
N GLU A 248 36.03 12.06 10.95
CA GLU A 248 37.20 12.44 10.15
C GLU A 248 38.00 11.23 9.66
N GLU A 249 37.91 10.09 10.35
CA GLU A 249 38.60 8.84 10.02
C GLU A 249 38.03 8.16 8.76
N TRP A 250 36.70 8.11 8.61
CA TRP A 250 36.01 7.58 7.44
C TRP A 250 36.20 8.47 6.21
N VAL A 251 36.15 9.79 6.39
CA VAL A 251 36.47 10.75 5.32
C VAL A 251 37.92 10.55 4.86
N LYS A 252 38.85 10.28 5.78
CA LYS A 252 40.26 10.06 5.46
C LYS A 252 40.50 8.73 4.74
N ASN A 253 39.79 7.66 5.11
CA ASN A 253 39.90 6.34 4.46
C ASN A 253 39.35 6.30 3.02
N ARG A 254 38.44 7.21 2.64
CA ARG A 254 37.89 7.29 1.26
C ARG A 254 38.56 8.32 0.35
N LYS A 255 39.55 9.08 0.83
CA LYS A 255 40.29 10.04 -0.03
C LYS A 255 41.04 9.37 -1.19
N ASP A 256 41.42 8.09 -1.06
CA ASP A 256 42.02 7.34 -2.18
C ASP A 256 40.98 6.86 -3.20
N GLU A 257 39.73 6.60 -2.82
CA GLU A 257 38.65 6.26 -3.77
C GLU A 257 38.23 7.47 -4.62
N SER A 258 38.35 8.69 -4.08
CA SER A 258 38.11 9.93 -4.84
C SER A 258 39.12 10.15 -5.97
N ARG A 259 40.32 9.53 -5.91
CA ARG A 259 41.27 9.54 -7.04
C ARG A 259 40.84 8.64 -8.19
N ALA A 260 40.08 7.57 -7.92
CA ALA A 260 39.56 6.68 -8.96
C ALA A 260 38.50 7.35 -9.86
N PHE A 261 37.94 8.49 -9.44
CA PHE A 261 37.06 9.33 -10.27
C PHE A 261 37.79 10.46 -11.02
N GLN A 262 39.08 10.68 -10.76
CA GLN A 262 39.90 11.68 -11.47
C GLN A 262 40.68 11.11 -12.66
N GLU A 263 40.80 9.79 -12.78
CA GLU A 263 41.38 9.10 -13.94
C GLU A 263 40.29 8.62 -14.92
N TRP A 264 39.36 9.50 -15.29
CA TRP A 264 38.61 9.30 -16.54
C TRP A 264 39.43 9.91 -17.67
N ASP A 265 39.98 9.03 -18.50
CA ASP A 265 40.77 9.33 -19.69
C ASP A 265 40.09 10.39 -20.58
N GLU A 266 40.82 11.48 -20.83
CA GLU A 266 40.47 12.58 -21.75
C GLU A 266 40.74 12.21 -23.22
N ASP A 267 40.40 11.00 -23.67
CA ASP A 267 40.63 10.55 -25.06
C ASP A 267 39.40 9.95 -25.76
N ALA A 268 38.21 10.13 -25.19
CA ALA A 268 36.95 9.61 -25.75
C ALA A 268 36.42 10.37 -26.99
N ASP A 269 37.19 11.31 -27.55
CA ASP A 269 36.84 12.14 -28.69
C ASP A 269 37.87 12.09 -29.84
N ILE A 270 38.19 10.87 -30.33
CA ILE A 270 38.72 10.69 -31.69
C ILE A 270 37.63 10.08 -32.59
N ASP A 271 37.15 10.91 -33.52
CA ASP A 271 36.23 10.60 -34.60
C ASP A 271 36.97 10.09 -35.84
N GLU A 272 37.17 8.77 -35.96
CA GLU A 272 37.69 8.21 -37.21
C GLU A 272 36.55 8.01 -38.23
N SER A 273 36.08 9.12 -38.81
CA SER A 273 35.32 9.13 -40.07
C SER A 273 36.13 9.87 -41.12
N GLY A 274 37.11 9.19 -41.72
CA GLY A 274 37.99 9.84 -42.69
C GLY A 274 38.96 8.95 -43.46
N ARG A 275 38.48 7.90 -44.16
CA ARG A 275 38.80 7.57 -45.58
C ARG A 275 38.30 6.20 -45.98
#